data_AF-A0A1E5L2L7-F1
#
_entry.id   AF-A0A1E5L2L7-F1
#
_cell.length_a   1.000
_cell.length_b   1.000
_cell.length_c   1.000
_cell.angle_alpha   90.00
_cell.angle_beta   90.00
_cell.angle_gamma   90.00
#
_symmetry.space_group_name_H-M   'P 1'
#
loop_
_entity.id
_entity.type
_entity.pdbx_description
1 polymer ?
#
loop_
_entity_poly.entity_id
_entity_poly.type
_entity_poly.pdbx_seq_one_letter_code
_entity_poly.pdbx_strand_id
1 'polypeptide(L)'
;MRKPNRIPLLSIVCVLTAALISGCSLNPLSHSKNEQVAIQELENEILLKNAEIDVLKRDLHKLEEQDKSKQIVIDYVEYLEKRRLVIDAVPLWGIPREESVYLNEVLSYSAVDVQSAAIVDGQDVWLFVRIPVYDSPMNYMGWIRESQTVKITEENVKQTLGDIYLKEGITIYEVPDADDISRNKASQVPFDLRGRIEQQEGEYTRIATSGGWRFWVKTELVEYPTID
;
A
#
# COMPACT_ATOMS: atom_id res chain seq x y z
N MET A 1 -46.04 -61.68 91.97
CA MET A 1 -45.60 -63.08 91.77
C MET A 1 -46.24 -63.61 90.48
N ARG A 2 -45.45 -64.35 89.67
CA ARG A 2 -45.80 -65.16 88.47
C ARG A 2 -46.07 -64.45 87.13
N LYS A 3 -45.09 -64.57 86.22
CA LYS A 3 -45.31 -64.94 84.80
C LYS A 3 -45.77 -66.41 84.75
N PRO A 4 -46.57 -66.86 83.74
CA PRO A 4 -46.03 -67.37 82.45
C PRO A 4 -46.91 -67.05 81.22
N ASN A 5 -46.35 -66.73 80.05
CA ASN A 5 -45.99 -67.62 78.92
C ASN A 5 -47.09 -68.58 78.43
N ARG A 6 -47.54 -68.43 77.17
CA ARG A 6 -47.24 -69.35 76.04
C ARG A 6 -47.90 -68.91 74.72
N ILE A 7 -47.11 -69.01 73.65
CA ILE A 7 -47.44 -68.95 72.21
C ILE A 7 -48.10 -70.29 71.82
N PRO A 8 -48.96 -70.41 70.77
CA PRO A 8 -48.45 -70.82 69.45
C PRO A 8 -49.23 -70.33 68.20
N LEU A 9 -48.46 -70.14 67.13
CA LEU A 9 -48.65 -70.57 65.72
C LEU A 9 -49.94 -70.29 64.93
N LEU A 10 -49.67 -69.71 63.75
CA LEU A 10 -50.17 -70.03 62.40
C LEU A 10 -51.59 -69.64 61.97
N SER A 11 -51.59 -68.88 60.86
CA SER A 11 -52.52 -68.93 59.70
C SER A 11 -53.24 -67.60 59.45
N ILE A 12 -53.39 -67.28 58.16
CA ILE A 12 -54.14 -66.15 57.56
C ILE A 12 -53.23 -64.91 57.35
N VAL A 13 -52.44 -64.77 56.27
CA VAL A 13 -52.69 -65.00 54.82
C VAL A 13 -53.76 -64.05 54.26
N CYS A 14 -53.26 -62.93 53.70
CA CYS A 14 -53.55 -62.47 52.32
C CYS A 14 -54.69 -61.51 51.92
N VAL A 15 -55.05 -60.43 52.63
CA VAL A 15 -55.97 -59.44 51.98
C VAL A 15 -55.74 -57.95 52.29
N LEU A 16 -54.57 -57.47 52.73
CA LEU A 16 -54.41 -56.03 53.03
C LEU A 16 -53.05 -55.42 52.65
N THR A 17 -52.51 -55.79 51.49
CA THR A 17 -51.40 -55.08 50.83
C THR A 17 -51.58 -55.11 49.31
N ALA A 18 -52.71 -54.60 48.82
CA ALA A 18 -52.96 -54.38 47.40
C ALA A 18 -53.34 -52.91 47.19
N ALA A 19 -52.35 -52.00 47.19
CA ALA A 19 -52.45 -50.65 46.60
C ALA A 19 -51.14 -49.81 46.61
N LEU A 20 -49.93 -50.41 46.64
CA LEU A 20 -48.68 -49.61 46.57
C LEU A 20 -47.56 -50.23 45.72
N ILE A 21 -47.90 -51.00 44.68
CA ILE A 21 -46.93 -51.37 43.64
C ILE A 21 -47.56 -51.17 42.25
N SER A 22 -48.07 -49.96 42.02
CA SER A 22 -48.12 -49.35 40.69
C SER A 22 -47.02 -48.30 40.62
N GLY A 23 -45.77 -48.76 40.79
CA GLY A 23 -44.59 -48.02 40.36
C GLY A 23 -44.16 -48.61 39.03
N CYS A 24 -44.58 -47.99 37.93
CA CYS A 24 -44.02 -48.26 36.61
C CYS A 24 -42.49 -48.26 36.70
N SER A 25 -41.87 -49.30 36.14
CA SER A 25 -40.45 -49.31 35.84
C SER A 25 -40.12 -48.21 34.84
N LEU A 26 -39.90 -46.99 35.32
CA LEU A 26 -39.14 -45.98 34.59
C LEU A 26 -37.68 -46.32 34.82
N ASN A 27 -37.00 -46.86 33.81
CA ASN A 27 -35.56 -47.07 33.81
C ASN A 27 -34.85 -45.72 33.97
N PRO A 28 -34.31 -45.35 35.15
CA PRO A 28 -33.63 -44.06 35.34
C PRO A 28 -32.21 -44.08 34.74
N LEU A 29 -31.67 -45.28 34.48
CA LEU A 29 -30.28 -45.47 34.02
C LEU A 29 -30.05 -45.13 32.54
N SER A 30 -31.06 -45.22 31.67
CA SER A 30 -30.89 -44.88 30.25
C SER A 30 -30.94 -43.37 30.00
N HIS A 31 -31.64 -42.63 30.85
CA HIS A 31 -31.73 -41.16 30.72
C HIS A 31 -30.42 -40.48 31.16
N SER A 32 -29.85 -40.94 32.28
CA SER A 32 -28.58 -40.43 32.83
C SER A 32 -27.37 -40.69 31.91
N LYS A 33 -27.32 -41.82 31.20
CA LYS A 33 -26.24 -42.11 30.23
C LYS A 33 -26.32 -41.23 28.98
N ASN A 34 -27.52 -40.99 28.46
CA ASN A 34 -27.71 -40.13 27.29
C ASN A 34 -27.38 -38.66 27.62
N GLU A 35 -27.73 -38.20 28.83
CA GLU A 35 -27.35 -36.88 29.32
C GLU A 35 -25.82 -36.74 29.48
N GLN A 36 -25.15 -37.76 30.02
CA GLN A 36 -23.68 -37.75 30.15
C GLN A 36 -22.96 -37.70 28.80
N VAL A 37 -23.47 -38.39 27.78
CA VAL A 37 -22.91 -38.34 26.42
C VAL A 37 -23.09 -36.94 25.81
N ALA A 38 -24.29 -36.34 25.95
CA ALA A 38 -24.54 -34.99 25.46
C ALA A 38 -23.67 -33.93 26.15
N ILE A 39 -23.45 -34.06 27.47
CA ILE A 39 -22.54 -33.19 28.23
C ILE A 39 -21.11 -33.33 27.71
N GLN A 40 -20.64 -34.55 27.45
CA GLN A 40 -19.29 -34.78 26.95
C GLN A 40 -19.08 -34.20 25.53
N GLU A 41 -20.10 -34.30 24.68
CA GLU A 41 -20.08 -33.69 23.34
C GLU A 41 -20.03 -32.16 23.42
N LEU A 42 -20.83 -31.55 24.29
CA LEU A 42 -20.82 -30.12 24.56
C LEU A 42 -19.46 -29.65 25.11
N GLU A 43 -18.85 -30.40 26.02
CA GLU A 43 -17.51 -30.10 26.56
C GLU A 43 -16.44 -30.11 25.46
N ASN A 44 -16.49 -31.09 24.57
CA ASN A 44 -15.58 -31.17 23.43
C ASN A 44 -15.79 -30.01 22.45
N GLU A 45 -17.04 -29.63 22.18
CA GLU A 45 -17.35 -28.48 21.33
C GLU A 45 -16.85 -27.17 21.96
N ILE A 46 -17.05 -26.99 23.27
CA ILE A 46 -16.54 -25.84 24.02
C ILE A 46 -15.01 -25.80 23.95
N LEU A 47 -14.34 -26.93 24.14
CA LEU A 47 -12.88 -27.02 24.05
C LEU A 47 -12.38 -26.61 22.65
N LEU A 48 -13.04 -27.11 21.60
CA LEU A 48 -12.67 -26.82 20.22
C LEU A 48 -12.90 -25.35 19.86
N LYS A 49 -14.04 -24.79 20.27
CA LYS A 49 -14.35 -23.36 20.09
C LYS A 49 -13.40 -22.45 20.85
N ASN A 50 -12.99 -22.82 22.06
CA ASN A 50 -12.00 -22.05 22.82
C ASN A 50 -10.63 -22.06 22.11
N ALA A 51 -10.21 -23.20 21.57
CA ALA A 51 -8.98 -23.27 20.78
C ALA A 51 -9.05 -22.39 19.52
N GLU A 52 -10.19 -22.35 18.83
CA GLU A 52 -10.43 -21.47 17.68
C GLU A 52 -10.37 -19.98 18.09
N ILE A 53 -11.01 -19.60 19.20
CA ILE A 53 -10.95 -18.25 19.75
C ILE A 53 -9.50 -17.84 20.04
N ASP A 54 -8.67 -18.74 20.58
CA ASP A 54 -7.27 -18.45 20.89
C ASP A 54 -6.39 -18.33 19.64
N VAL A 55 -6.73 -19.01 18.55
CA VAL A 55 -6.10 -18.79 17.24
C VAL A 55 -6.51 -17.41 16.70
N LEU A 56 -7.80 -17.12 16.66
CA LEU A 56 -8.33 -15.85 16.14
C LEU A 56 -7.81 -14.63 16.91
N LYS A 57 -7.68 -14.73 18.24
CA LYS A 57 -7.10 -13.66 19.07
C LYS A 57 -5.63 -13.41 18.72
N ARG A 58 -4.85 -14.46 18.46
CA ARG A 58 -3.44 -14.31 18.05
C ARG A 58 -3.33 -13.68 16.67
N ASP A 59 -4.19 -14.06 15.74
CA ASP A 59 -4.19 -13.48 14.41
C ASP A 59 -4.68 -12.02 14.41
N LEU A 60 -5.69 -11.70 15.22
CA LEU A 60 -6.12 -10.32 15.46
C LEU A 60 -4.96 -9.48 16.03
N HIS A 61 -4.23 -9.98 17.02
CA HIS A 61 -3.10 -9.27 17.60
C HIS A 61 -1.99 -9.01 16.57
N LYS A 62 -1.67 -9.99 15.71
CA LYS A 62 -0.70 -9.79 14.62
C LYS A 62 -1.16 -8.72 13.63
N LEU A 63 -2.45 -8.71 13.29
CA LEU A 63 -3.02 -7.71 12.40
C LEU A 63 -3.03 -6.31 13.04
N GLU A 64 -3.35 -6.21 14.33
CA GLU A 64 -3.32 -4.95 15.08
C GLU A 64 -1.90 -4.39 15.23
N GLU A 65 -0.90 -5.24 15.46
CA GLU A 65 0.51 -4.82 15.44
C GLU A 65 0.95 -4.36 14.04
N GLN A 66 0.50 -5.03 12.99
CA GLN A 66 0.67 -4.59 11.60
C GLN A 66 -0.11 -3.31 11.26
N ASP A 67 -1.16 -2.96 12.01
CA ASP A 67 -1.97 -1.77 11.77
C ASP A 67 -1.43 -0.55 12.55
N LYS A 68 -0.88 -0.76 13.75
CA LYS A 68 -0.16 0.29 14.49
C LYS A 68 1.07 0.80 13.74
N SER A 69 1.74 -0.06 12.96
CA SER A 69 2.80 0.38 12.03
C SER A 69 2.28 1.16 10.82
N LYS A 70 0.95 1.25 10.60
CA LYS A 70 0.34 2.03 9.51
C LYS A 70 -0.03 3.46 9.87
N GLN A 71 -0.04 3.82 11.16
CA GLN A 71 -0.18 5.24 11.49
C GLN A 71 1.07 5.97 10.99
N ILE A 72 0.84 7.06 10.26
CA ILE A 72 1.87 7.94 9.73
C ILE A 72 1.66 9.30 10.35
N VAL A 73 2.71 9.85 10.95
CA VAL A 73 2.73 11.24 11.41
C VAL A 73 3.42 12.06 10.34
N ILE A 74 2.74 13.09 9.84
CA ILE A 74 3.22 13.97 8.78
C ILE A 74 3.25 15.39 9.34
N ASP A 75 4.46 15.89 9.62
CA ASP A 75 4.70 17.23 10.10
C ASP A 75 5.19 18.11 8.95
N TYR A 76 4.32 18.97 8.42
CA TYR A 76 4.67 19.89 7.33
C TYR A 76 5.69 20.93 7.78
N VAL A 77 6.70 21.17 6.94
CA VAL A 77 7.79 22.11 7.21
C VAL A 77 7.95 23.13 6.09
N GLU A 78 8.50 24.30 6.42
CA GLU A 78 8.89 25.28 5.42
C GLU A 78 10.07 24.75 4.60
N TYR A 79 10.00 24.90 3.28
CA TYR A 79 11.01 24.45 2.34
C TYR A 79 11.22 25.50 1.26
N LEU A 80 12.45 25.97 1.10
CA LEU A 80 12.75 27.17 0.32
C LEU A 80 12.91 26.87 -1.17
N GLU A 81 13.49 25.71 -1.50
CA GLU A 81 13.74 25.29 -2.86
C GLU A 81 12.43 24.90 -3.55
N LYS A 82 12.02 25.69 -4.55
CA LYS A 82 10.85 25.39 -5.39
C LYS A 82 11.08 24.28 -6.39
N ARG A 83 12.34 23.94 -6.66
CA ARG A 83 12.73 22.93 -7.64
C ARG A 83 13.94 22.14 -7.16
N ARG A 84 13.94 20.84 -7.45
CA ARG A 84 15.04 19.92 -7.15
C ARG A 84 15.37 19.08 -8.38
N LEU A 85 16.62 18.62 -8.46
CA LEU A 85 17.08 17.70 -9.49
C LEU A 85 17.14 16.29 -8.92
N VAL A 86 16.45 15.37 -9.57
CA VAL A 86 16.53 13.94 -9.29
C VAL A 86 17.67 13.37 -10.11
N ILE A 87 18.69 12.77 -9.46
CA ILE A 87 19.88 12.25 -10.15
C ILE A 87 19.60 10.84 -10.69
N ASP A 88 19.10 9.97 -9.83
CA ASP A 88 18.76 8.59 -10.15
C ASP A 88 17.24 8.41 -10.25
N ALA A 89 16.79 7.46 -11.06
CA ALA A 89 15.37 7.19 -11.19
C ALA A 89 14.79 6.75 -9.85
N VAL A 90 13.67 7.34 -9.44
CA VAL A 90 13.03 7.04 -8.15
C VAL A 90 11.53 6.87 -8.26
N PRO A 91 10.93 6.00 -7.44
CA PRO A 91 9.49 5.85 -7.38
C PRO A 91 8.82 7.10 -6.81
N LEU A 92 7.71 7.49 -7.44
CA LEU A 92 6.79 8.53 -6.97
C LEU A 92 5.67 7.86 -6.18
N TRP A 93 5.56 8.18 -4.90
CA TRP A 93 4.65 7.51 -3.97
C TRP A 93 3.38 8.31 -3.70
N GLY A 94 2.27 7.62 -3.41
CA GLY A 94 0.99 8.25 -3.06
C GLY A 94 0.95 8.84 -1.65
N ILE A 95 1.72 8.27 -0.73
CA ILE A 95 1.96 8.80 0.62
C ILE A 95 3.47 8.79 0.89
N PRO A 96 3.99 9.60 1.82
CA PRO A 96 5.42 9.73 2.05
C PRO A 96 5.97 8.57 2.88
N ARG A 97 5.88 7.37 2.31
CA ARG A 97 6.34 6.11 2.87
C ARG A 97 6.70 5.18 1.73
N GLU A 98 7.83 4.49 1.88
CA GLU A 98 8.24 3.45 0.93
C GLU A 98 7.21 2.34 0.84
N GLU A 99 7.13 1.71 -0.33
CA GLU A 99 6.19 0.61 -0.61
C GLU A 99 4.72 0.98 -0.44
N SER A 100 4.41 2.29 -0.38
CA SER A 100 3.03 2.74 -0.47
C SER A 100 2.49 2.63 -1.90
N VAL A 101 1.36 3.28 -2.19
CA VAL A 101 0.80 3.24 -3.54
C VAL A 101 1.80 3.85 -4.53
N TYR A 102 2.38 3.02 -5.39
CA TYR A 102 3.20 3.46 -6.51
C TYR A 102 2.32 4.24 -7.50
N LEU A 103 2.69 5.50 -7.76
CA LEU A 103 1.98 6.36 -8.70
C LEU A 103 2.65 6.38 -10.06
N ASN A 104 3.97 6.62 -10.07
CA ASN A 104 4.78 6.77 -11.27
C ASN A 104 6.28 6.65 -10.93
N GLU A 105 7.15 6.81 -11.92
CA GLU A 105 8.60 6.94 -11.74
C GLU A 105 9.04 8.36 -12.11
N VAL A 106 9.91 8.95 -11.28
CA VAL A 106 10.65 10.14 -11.65
C VAL A 106 11.94 9.70 -12.32
N LEU A 107 12.08 9.97 -13.61
CA LEU A 107 13.26 9.55 -14.37
C LEU A 107 14.53 10.26 -13.89
N SER A 108 15.68 9.62 -14.07
CA SER A 108 17.01 10.22 -13.83
C SER A 108 17.17 11.57 -14.53
N TYR A 109 17.92 12.45 -13.88
CA TYR A 109 18.20 13.82 -14.31
C TYR A 109 16.94 14.63 -14.66
N SER A 110 15.87 14.46 -13.88
CA SER A 110 14.64 15.23 -14.05
C SER A 110 14.54 16.32 -13.01
N ALA A 111 14.24 17.53 -13.47
CA ALA A 111 13.82 18.61 -12.59
C ALA A 111 12.37 18.36 -12.13
N VAL A 112 12.12 18.55 -10.84
CA VAL A 112 10.78 18.41 -10.25
C VAL A 112 10.41 19.66 -9.47
N ASP A 113 9.15 20.08 -9.59
CA ASP A 113 8.65 21.26 -8.87
C ASP A 113 8.16 20.82 -7.48
N VAL A 114 8.77 21.35 -6.42
CA VAL A 114 8.41 21.07 -5.03
C VAL A 114 7.16 21.87 -4.65
N GLN A 115 6.11 21.15 -4.26
CA GLN A 115 4.84 21.74 -3.83
C GLN A 115 4.75 21.87 -2.31
N SER A 116 5.34 20.92 -1.58
CA SER A 116 5.38 20.89 -0.11
C SER A 116 6.50 19.99 0.39
N ALA A 117 6.86 20.13 1.66
CA ALA A 117 7.77 19.24 2.36
C ALA A 117 7.19 18.87 3.72
N ALA A 118 7.49 17.65 4.18
CA ALA A 118 7.09 17.18 5.49
C ALA A 118 8.14 16.26 6.09
N ILE A 119 8.28 16.31 7.41
CA ILE A 119 9.00 15.31 8.19
C ILE A 119 8.03 14.19 8.49
N VAL A 120 8.40 12.96 8.16
CA VAL A 120 7.57 11.77 8.41
C VAL A 120 8.12 10.96 9.56
N ASP A 121 7.25 10.61 10.49
CA ASP A 121 7.55 9.80 11.68
C ASP A 121 8.78 10.32 12.46
N GLY A 122 9.02 11.64 12.39
CA GLY A 122 10.13 12.34 13.05
C GLY A 122 11.53 12.07 12.47
N GLN A 123 11.64 11.48 11.28
CA GLN A 123 12.91 11.00 10.72
C GLN A 123 13.31 11.74 9.44
N ASP A 124 12.63 11.43 8.34
CA ASP A 124 13.06 11.81 6.99
C ASP A 124 12.21 12.97 6.46
N VAL A 125 12.86 13.87 5.71
CA VAL A 125 12.16 14.88 4.91
C VAL A 125 11.69 14.26 3.60
N TRP A 126 10.40 14.37 3.36
CA TRP A 126 9.74 13.98 2.13
C TRP A 126 9.25 15.21 1.39
N LEU A 127 9.39 15.19 0.07
CA LEU A 127 8.97 16.26 -0.83
C LEU A 127 7.73 15.80 -1.58
N PHE A 128 6.64 16.56 -1.46
CA PHE A 128 5.49 16.43 -2.36
C PHE A 128 5.81 17.21 -3.63
N VAL A 129 6.00 16.50 -4.74
CA VAL A 129 6.53 17.06 -5.99
C VAL A 129 5.54 16.91 -7.13
N ARG A 130 5.66 17.80 -8.12
CA ARG A 130 5.05 17.70 -9.44
C ARG A 130 6.13 17.34 -10.45
N ILE A 131 5.89 16.28 -11.22
CA ILE A 131 6.80 15.85 -12.28
C ILE A 131 6.25 16.20 -13.66
N PRO A 132 7.10 16.50 -14.65
CA PRO A 132 6.66 16.65 -16.02
C PRO A 132 6.22 15.29 -16.58
N VAL A 133 5.06 15.24 -17.23
CA VAL A 133 4.51 14.06 -17.90
C VAL A 133 4.23 14.36 -19.36
N TYR A 134 4.59 13.44 -20.25
CA TYR A 134 4.55 13.64 -21.70
C TYR A 134 3.58 12.67 -22.41
N ASP A 135 3.02 11.69 -21.72
CA ASP A 135 2.11 10.70 -22.29
C ASP A 135 0.66 10.95 -21.87
N SER A 136 0.34 10.76 -20.59
CA SER A 136 -0.99 10.89 -20.01
C SER A 136 -0.89 11.64 -18.68
N PRO A 137 -1.71 12.69 -18.45
CA PRO A 137 -1.59 13.56 -17.28
C PRO A 137 -2.13 12.93 -15.99
N MET A 138 -2.00 11.62 -15.81
CA MET A 138 -2.35 10.92 -14.57
C MET A 138 -1.09 10.71 -13.74
N ASN A 139 -1.24 10.71 -12.42
CA ASN A 139 -0.17 10.31 -11.47
C ASN A 139 1.13 11.14 -11.59
N TYR A 140 1.02 12.45 -11.86
CA TYR A 140 2.17 13.35 -12.01
C TYR A 140 2.54 14.10 -10.73
N MET A 141 1.87 13.81 -9.61
CA MET A 141 2.18 14.38 -8.30
C MET A 141 2.24 13.28 -7.25
N GLY A 142 3.19 13.39 -6.32
CA GLY A 142 3.39 12.41 -5.27
C GLY A 142 4.60 12.74 -4.42
N TRP A 143 4.99 11.79 -3.58
CA TRP A 143 6.04 11.95 -2.58
C TRP A 143 7.33 11.24 -3.01
N ILE A 144 8.46 11.93 -2.83
CA ILE A 144 9.82 11.39 -2.93
C ILE A 144 10.62 11.78 -1.70
N ARG A 145 11.72 11.09 -1.39
CA ARG A 145 12.60 11.51 -0.29
C ARG A 145 13.45 12.69 -0.74
N GLU A 146 13.68 13.67 0.14
CA GLU A 146 14.56 14.80 -0.16
C GLU A 146 15.98 14.33 -0.52
N SER A 147 16.47 13.31 0.19
CA SER A 147 17.81 12.72 0.01
C SER A 147 18.04 12.08 -1.36
N GLN A 148 16.97 11.81 -2.12
CA GLN A 148 17.04 11.30 -3.50
C GLN A 148 17.22 12.42 -4.53
N THR A 149 17.33 13.66 -4.05
CA THR A 149 17.39 14.85 -4.89
C THR A 149 18.58 15.72 -4.49
N VAL A 150 19.03 16.54 -5.42
CA VAL A 150 20.00 17.60 -5.15
C VAL A 150 19.39 18.96 -5.49
N LYS A 151 19.93 20.02 -4.90
CA LYS A 151 19.59 21.39 -5.26
C LYS A 151 20.02 21.65 -6.71
N ILE A 152 19.19 22.36 -7.47
CA ILE A 152 19.59 22.84 -8.80
C ILE A 152 20.55 24.01 -8.62
N THR A 153 21.67 23.97 -9.33
CA THR A 153 22.72 24.98 -9.32
C THR A 153 23.15 25.30 -10.74
N GLU A 154 23.90 26.40 -10.92
CA GLU A 154 24.47 26.75 -12.23
C GLU A 154 25.37 25.64 -12.78
N GLU A 155 26.00 24.86 -11.90
CA GLU A 155 26.91 23.77 -12.25
C GLU A 155 26.18 22.53 -12.75
N ASN A 156 25.00 22.21 -12.20
CA ASN A 156 24.29 20.97 -12.51
C ASN A 156 23.05 21.13 -13.40
N VAL A 157 22.53 22.35 -13.60
CA VAL A 157 21.28 22.57 -14.34
C VAL A 157 21.35 22.02 -15.77
N LYS A 158 22.52 22.08 -16.42
CA LYS A 158 22.75 21.53 -17.76
C LYS A 158 22.80 20.01 -17.84
N GLN A 159 22.83 19.32 -16.70
CA GLN A 159 22.72 17.86 -16.65
C GLN A 159 21.26 17.41 -16.75
N THR A 160 20.30 18.33 -16.58
CA THR A 160 18.88 18.02 -16.63
C THR A 160 18.50 17.52 -18.02
N LEU A 161 17.84 16.37 -18.07
CA LEU A 161 17.32 15.77 -19.30
C LEU A 161 15.83 16.09 -19.50
N GLY A 162 15.05 16.27 -18.43
CA GLY A 162 13.60 16.53 -18.51
C GLY A 162 13.20 17.97 -18.17
N ASP A 163 12.00 18.37 -18.58
CA ASP A 163 11.45 19.73 -18.41
C ASP A 163 12.27 20.80 -19.15
N ILE A 164 12.91 20.41 -20.27
CA ILE A 164 13.55 21.36 -21.17
C ILE A 164 12.50 22.09 -21.99
N TYR A 165 12.81 23.32 -22.37
CA TYR A 165 11.92 24.21 -23.09
C TYR A 165 12.44 24.53 -24.49
N LEU A 166 11.51 24.58 -25.45
CA LEU A 166 11.76 25.03 -26.80
C LEU A 166 10.72 26.08 -27.18
N LYS A 167 11.19 27.22 -27.69
CA LYS A 167 10.33 28.29 -28.18
C LYS A 167 9.72 27.97 -29.54
N GLU A 168 8.53 28.52 -29.77
CA GLU A 168 7.89 28.58 -31.08
C GLU A 168 8.85 29.13 -32.14
N GLY A 169 8.78 28.55 -33.35
CA GLY A 169 9.55 28.98 -34.51
C GLY A 169 10.97 28.40 -34.59
N ILE A 170 11.45 27.70 -33.55
CA ILE A 170 12.74 27.00 -33.58
C ILE A 170 12.74 25.95 -34.69
N THR A 171 13.84 25.91 -35.45
CA THR A 171 14.07 24.91 -36.50
C THR A 171 14.33 23.54 -35.91
N ILE A 172 13.61 22.54 -36.41
CA ILE A 172 13.71 21.13 -35.99
C ILE A 172 13.80 20.20 -37.20
N TYR A 173 14.24 18.97 -36.95
CA TYR A 173 14.42 17.94 -37.96
C TYR A 173 13.77 16.63 -37.50
N GLU A 174 12.72 16.23 -38.20
CA GLU A 174 11.94 15.03 -37.88
C GLU A 174 12.50 13.81 -38.62
N VAL A 175 13.70 13.41 -38.21
CA VAL A 175 14.45 12.27 -38.79
C VAL A 175 14.87 11.28 -37.71
N PRO A 176 15.06 9.99 -38.04
CA PRO A 176 15.47 9.00 -37.05
C PRO A 176 16.85 9.27 -36.44
N ASP A 177 17.81 9.68 -37.28
CA ASP A 177 19.24 9.79 -36.95
C ASP A 177 19.80 11.18 -37.30
N ALA A 178 20.83 11.65 -36.56
CA ALA A 178 21.40 12.97 -36.77
C ALA A 178 22.09 13.13 -38.15
N ASP A 179 22.65 12.04 -38.68
CA ASP A 179 23.32 12.03 -39.99
C ASP A 179 22.38 12.40 -41.16
N ASP A 180 21.07 12.18 -40.98
CA ASP A 180 20.04 12.46 -41.98
C ASP A 180 19.61 13.94 -42.01
N ILE A 181 19.97 14.74 -41.02
CA ILE A 181 19.60 16.16 -40.89
C ILE A 181 19.97 16.95 -42.16
N SER A 182 21.17 16.70 -42.70
CA SER A 182 21.70 17.42 -43.87
C SER A 182 20.91 17.17 -45.17
N ARG A 183 20.12 16.10 -45.23
CA ARG A 183 19.42 15.63 -46.44
C ARG A 183 17.91 15.84 -46.37
N ASN A 184 17.40 16.27 -45.22
CA ASN A 184 15.98 16.37 -44.96
C ASN A 184 15.53 17.82 -44.79
N LYS A 185 14.25 18.05 -45.05
CA LYS A 185 13.65 19.37 -44.91
C LYS A 185 13.42 19.67 -43.43
N ALA A 186 13.85 20.84 -42.99
CA ALA A 186 13.54 21.33 -41.67
C ALA A 186 12.07 21.76 -41.54
N SER A 187 11.50 21.55 -40.36
CA SER A 187 10.23 22.12 -39.92
C SER A 187 10.48 23.11 -38.78
N GLN A 188 9.44 23.82 -38.35
CA GLN A 188 9.51 24.71 -37.19
C GLN A 188 8.59 24.20 -36.10
N VAL A 189 9.00 24.41 -34.86
CA VAL A 189 8.17 24.20 -33.68
C VAL A 189 6.95 25.13 -33.77
N PRO A 190 5.71 24.60 -33.77
CA PRO A 190 4.50 25.38 -34.03
C PRO A 190 3.98 26.18 -32.82
N PHE A 191 4.48 25.91 -31.62
CA PHE A 191 4.14 26.57 -30.36
C PHE A 191 5.19 26.21 -29.32
N ASP A 192 5.27 26.94 -28.21
CA ASP A 192 6.20 26.62 -27.14
C ASP A 192 6.01 25.20 -26.59
N LEU A 193 7.11 24.43 -26.49
CA LEU A 193 7.10 23.02 -26.12
C LEU A 193 7.94 22.76 -24.88
N ARG A 194 7.50 21.75 -24.12
CA ARG A 194 8.32 21.07 -23.12
C ARG A 194 8.65 19.67 -23.59
N GLY A 195 9.82 19.18 -23.23
CA GLY A 195 10.25 17.85 -23.62
C GLY A 195 11.30 17.24 -22.72
N ARG A 196 11.83 16.12 -23.20
CA ARG A 196 12.95 15.40 -22.61
C ARG A 196 14.00 15.15 -23.66
N ILE A 197 15.26 15.38 -23.30
CA ILE A 197 16.43 14.96 -24.06
C ILE A 197 16.52 13.43 -24.01
N GLU A 198 16.41 12.78 -25.17
CA GLU A 198 16.63 11.34 -25.32
C GLU A 198 18.08 11.02 -25.71
N GLN A 199 18.72 11.91 -26.49
CA GLN A 199 20.02 11.67 -27.10
C GLN A 199 20.70 12.99 -27.48
N GLN A 200 22.04 13.01 -27.48
CA GLN A 200 22.82 14.15 -27.98
C GLN A 200 23.93 13.63 -28.89
N GLU A 201 24.04 14.22 -30.09
CA GLU A 201 25.03 13.87 -31.11
C GLU A 201 25.59 15.14 -31.74
N GLY A 202 26.87 15.41 -31.46
CA GLY A 202 27.54 16.64 -31.93
C GLY A 202 26.81 17.90 -31.44
N GLU A 203 26.36 18.72 -32.39
CA GLU A 203 25.66 19.99 -32.15
C GLU A 203 24.13 19.82 -32.03
N TYR A 204 23.63 18.59 -32.13
CA TYR A 204 22.19 18.30 -32.14
C TYR A 204 21.77 17.48 -30.92
N THR A 205 20.57 17.77 -30.45
CA THR A 205 19.90 17.06 -29.36
C THR A 205 18.58 16.53 -29.86
N ARG A 206 18.32 15.26 -29.59
CA ARG A 206 17.03 14.60 -29.86
C ARG A 206 16.11 14.82 -28.68
N ILE A 207 14.94 15.38 -28.95
CA ILE A 207 13.93 15.71 -27.96
C ILE A 207 12.70 14.84 -28.19
N ALA A 208 12.17 14.26 -27.12
CA ALA A 208 10.82 13.70 -27.07
C ALA A 208 9.88 14.65 -26.35
N THR A 209 8.72 14.90 -26.94
CA THR A 209 7.68 15.75 -26.37
C THR A 209 6.37 14.99 -26.22
N SER A 210 5.33 15.69 -25.75
CA SER A 210 4.01 15.11 -25.62
C SER A 210 3.45 14.56 -26.93
N GLY A 211 2.68 13.47 -26.85
CA GLY A 211 2.09 12.81 -28.03
C GLY A 211 3.08 11.94 -28.82
N GLY A 212 4.25 11.63 -28.24
CA GLY A 212 5.25 10.75 -28.85
C GLY A 212 6.05 11.40 -29.98
N TRP A 213 5.95 12.72 -30.14
CA TRP A 213 6.69 13.46 -31.15
C TRP A 213 8.16 13.52 -30.78
N ARG A 214 9.02 13.21 -31.77
CA ARG A 214 10.47 13.15 -31.61
C ARG A 214 11.14 13.86 -32.77
N PHE A 215 12.10 14.71 -32.46
CA PHE A 215 12.83 15.49 -33.46
C PHE A 215 14.21 15.90 -32.94
N TRP A 216 15.08 16.27 -33.86
CA TRP A 216 16.39 16.85 -33.56
C TRP A 216 16.32 18.38 -33.61
N VAL A 217 17.05 19.02 -32.70
CA VAL A 217 17.21 20.47 -32.61
C VAL A 217 18.66 20.80 -32.30
N LYS A 218 19.15 21.99 -32.67
CA LYS A 218 20.48 22.42 -32.22
C LYS A 218 20.52 22.53 -30.71
N THR A 219 21.56 21.98 -30.07
CA THR A 219 21.70 21.96 -28.61
C THR A 219 21.70 23.35 -27.98
N GLU A 220 22.26 24.34 -28.67
CA GLU A 220 22.31 25.75 -28.22
C GLU A 220 20.92 26.41 -28.08
N LEU A 221 19.89 25.85 -28.73
CA LEU A 221 18.53 26.35 -28.71
C LEU A 221 17.66 25.70 -27.62
N VAL A 222 18.20 24.72 -26.89
CA VAL A 222 17.51 24.04 -25.79
C VAL A 222 17.62 24.90 -24.53
N GLU A 223 16.48 25.31 -23.99
CA GLU A 223 16.42 26.06 -22.72
C GLU A 223 16.24 25.08 -21.55
N TYR A 224 17.10 25.20 -20.54
CA TYR A 224 17.06 24.38 -19.32
C TYR A 224 16.20 25.04 -18.22
N PRO A 225 15.72 24.29 -17.22
CA PRO A 225 14.93 24.84 -16.12
C PRO A 225 15.62 26.00 -15.39
N THR A 226 14.84 26.95 -14.90
CA THR A 226 15.34 28.05 -14.08
C THR A 226 15.90 27.56 -12.75
N ILE A 227 16.91 28.28 -12.26
CA ILE A 227 17.47 28.15 -10.92
C ILE A 227 16.70 29.13 -10.04
N ASP A 228 15.96 28.60 -9.07
CA ASP A 228 15.13 29.37 -8.14
C ASP A 228 15.81 29.50 -6.76
#